data_AF-A0A0E0PV46-F1
#
_entry.id   AF-A0A0E0PV46-F1
#
_cell.length_a   1.000
_cell.length_b   1.000
_cell.length_c   1.000
_cell.angle_alpha   90.00
_cell.angle_beta   90.00
_cell.angle_gamma   90.00
#
_symmetry.space_group_name_H-M   'P 1'
#
loop_
_entity.id
_entity.type
_entity.pdbx_description
1 polymer ?
#
loop_
_entity_poly.entity_id
_entity_poly.type
_entity_poly.pdbx_seq_one_letter_code
_entity_poly.pdbx_strand_id
1 'polypeptide(L)'
;MGRLGWLRLASRSLALRSGEVAAQGSKWIRHSTRQHSSPEKDYYKILGVPKDASQEEIKRAFHSLAKRYHPDTNRGNTAAKRTFQEIRDAYEANAHANDIEVEVNLSFRDAVKGCMKQVSFSAKNLCDSCDGRGYLANAKMYVCPSCRGAGRVSINPFTSICTSCRGFGKVIKDYCLTCKGSGVVDGMKYGLILAIQFMYQRLDIVVDVEPYLEVASDPVFVRDGADIHVDKKISFTQAMLGGKVEVPTLDGTAEVKIPKGVQPGQVIVLRGKGLPNQAGYLGDQHVRFRIHFPSMVNERQRALLEEFAVEEATKEQSSFSAGNWWELVENMKGQTFLLGLGFLVLVHLLLTKTVN
;
A
#
# COMPACT_ATOMS: atom_id res chain seq x y z
N MET A 1 47.98 3.69 -18.17
CA MET A 1 47.76 2.22 -18.25
C MET A 1 46.66 1.84 -17.25
N GLY A 2 45.59 1.20 -17.75
CA GLY A 2 44.57 0.39 -17.02
C GLY A 2 43.72 1.06 -15.92
N ARG A 3 42.44 1.43 -16.16
CA ARG A 3 41.17 0.70 -15.85
C ARG A 3 40.86 0.62 -14.33
N LEU A 4 39.65 0.81 -13.79
CA LEU A 4 38.24 1.04 -14.20
C LEU A 4 37.46 1.26 -12.87
N GLY A 5 36.31 1.95 -12.88
CA GLY A 5 35.29 1.77 -11.83
C GLY A 5 34.52 3.02 -11.40
N TRP A 6 33.25 3.10 -11.78
CA TRP A 6 32.32 4.22 -11.60
C TRP A 6 31.57 4.19 -10.27
N LEU A 7 31.09 5.35 -9.77
CA LEU A 7 29.65 5.63 -9.51
C LEU A 7 29.37 7.10 -9.11
N ARG A 8 28.37 7.67 -9.82
CA ARG A 8 27.77 9.02 -9.74
C ARG A 8 26.92 9.17 -8.46
N LEU A 9 27.02 10.27 -7.70
CA LEU A 9 26.33 11.57 -7.80
C LEU A 9 24.79 11.56 -7.75
N ALA A 10 24.30 12.05 -6.61
CA ALA A 10 23.18 12.98 -6.33
C ALA A 10 22.09 13.24 -7.39
N SER A 11 20.85 13.39 -6.90
CA SER A 11 19.79 14.10 -7.62
C SER A 11 18.94 14.97 -6.68
N ARG A 12 19.03 16.28 -6.94
CA ARG A 12 18.19 17.37 -6.47
C ARG A 12 16.84 17.42 -7.20
N SER A 13 15.89 18.07 -6.52
CA SER A 13 14.63 18.70 -6.95
C SER A 13 14.50 19.18 -8.41
N LEU A 14 13.30 19.01 -8.98
CA LEU A 14 12.78 19.78 -10.10
C LEU A 14 11.25 19.95 -9.99
N ALA A 15 10.79 21.19 -10.15
CA ALA A 15 9.39 21.59 -10.28
C ALA A 15 9.04 21.77 -11.77
N LEU A 16 7.81 21.41 -12.18
CA LEU A 16 7.21 21.82 -13.46
C LEU A 16 5.67 21.95 -13.33
N ARG A 17 5.12 22.93 -14.06
CA ARG A 17 3.71 23.38 -14.08
C ARG A 17 2.85 22.60 -15.08
N SER A 18 1.55 22.53 -14.75
CA SER A 18 0.31 22.53 -15.57
C SER A 18 0.26 21.93 -16.98
N GLY A 19 -0.67 20.99 -17.18
CA GLY A 19 -1.37 20.76 -18.45
C GLY A 19 -1.50 19.27 -18.82
N GLU A 20 -2.74 18.88 -19.13
CA GLU A 20 -3.16 17.64 -19.81
C GLU A 20 -3.58 16.42 -18.97
N VAL A 21 -4.84 16.05 -19.22
CA VAL A 21 -5.62 14.93 -18.69
C VAL A 21 -5.43 13.75 -19.64
N ALA A 22 -4.96 12.60 -19.17
CA ALA A 22 -5.40 11.27 -19.60
C ALA A 22 -4.65 10.12 -18.89
N ALA A 23 -5.39 9.02 -18.71
CA ALA A 23 -4.91 7.64 -18.54
C ALA A 23 -4.33 7.22 -17.18
N GLN A 24 -5.26 6.77 -16.32
CA GLN A 24 -5.21 5.53 -15.52
C GLN A 24 -3.86 4.80 -15.44
N GLY A 25 -3.28 4.84 -14.25
CA GLY A 25 -2.37 3.83 -13.72
C GLY A 25 -2.51 3.84 -12.19
N SER A 26 -3.15 2.83 -11.62
CA SER A 26 -3.33 2.68 -10.18
C SER A 26 -1.96 2.55 -9.50
N LYS A 27 -1.52 3.66 -8.93
CA LYS A 27 -0.29 3.75 -8.14
C LYS A 27 -0.58 3.19 -6.75
N TRP A 28 -0.26 1.92 -6.55
CA TRP A 28 -0.36 1.22 -5.27
C TRP A 28 0.42 1.97 -4.18
N ILE A 29 -0.28 2.31 -3.08
CA ILE A 29 0.32 2.97 -1.92
C ILE A 29 0.86 1.88 -0.98
N ARG A 30 2.19 1.74 -0.94
CA ARG A 30 2.88 0.82 -0.03
C ARG A 30 2.95 1.42 1.37
N HIS A 31 2.31 0.78 2.35
CA HIS A 31 2.55 1.06 3.76
C HIS A 31 3.57 0.03 4.29
N SER A 32 4.85 0.40 4.35
CA SER A 32 5.86 -0.38 5.08
C SER A 32 5.86 0.05 6.54
N THR A 33 5.67 -0.90 7.45
CA THR A 33 5.66 -0.63 8.89
C THR A 33 7.08 -0.69 9.45
N ARG A 34 7.44 0.29 10.26
CA ARG A 34 8.76 0.47 10.85
C ARG A 34 9.03 -0.61 11.92
N GLN A 35 10.14 -1.32 11.81
CA GLN A 35 10.58 -2.35 12.77
C GLN A 35 10.86 -1.75 14.16
N HIS A 36 10.28 -2.33 15.22
CA HIS A 36 10.59 -2.00 16.61
C HIS A 36 11.20 -3.26 17.28
N SER A 37 12.49 -3.21 17.60
CA SER A 37 13.26 -4.34 18.17
C SER A 37 13.05 -4.48 19.67
N SER A 38 12.59 -5.65 20.12
CA SER A 38 12.73 -6.13 21.51
C SER A 38 14.19 -6.50 21.80
N PRO A 39 14.65 -6.53 23.08
CA PRO A 39 16.05 -6.68 23.43
C PRO A 39 16.61 -8.01 22.88
N GLU A 40 17.62 -7.87 22.01
CA GLU A 40 18.12 -8.88 21.09
C GLU A 40 18.79 -10.05 21.86
N LYS A 41 18.03 -11.12 22.13
CA LYS A 41 18.65 -12.42 22.42
C LYS A 41 19.39 -12.86 21.17
N ASP A 42 20.71 -13.02 21.28
CA ASP A 42 21.56 -13.39 20.16
C ASP A 42 21.41 -14.89 19.84
N TYR A 43 20.36 -15.22 19.09
CA TYR A 43 19.99 -16.60 18.74
C TYR A 43 21.09 -17.33 17.95
N TYR A 44 21.92 -16.59 17.21
CA TYR A 44 23.09 -17.12 16.52
C TYR A 44 24.14 -17.65 17.51
N LYS A 45 24.35 -16.97 18.65
CA LYS A 45 25.21 -17.48 19.72
C LYS A 45 24.65 -18.73 20.40
N ILE A 46 23.33 -18.81 20.59
CA ILE A 46 22.67 -19.98 21.19
C ILE A 46 22.83 -21.22 20.29
N LEU A 47 22.71 -21.03 18.97
CA LEU A 47 22.91 -22.09 17.99
C LEU A 47 24.39 -22.36 17.66
N GLY A 48 25.30 -21.46 18.07
CA GLY A 48 26.73 -21.59 17.80
C GLY A 48 27.08 -21.42 16.32
N VAL A 49 26.36 -20.56 15.61
CA VAL A 49 26.54 -20.25 14.19
C VAL A 49 26.83 -18.77 14.00
N PRO A 50 27.56 -18.36 12.94
CA PRO A 50 27.77 -16.95 12.67
C PRO A 50 26.48 -16.27 12.19
N LYS A 51 26.40 -14.93 12.29
CA LYS A 51 25.18 -14.16 11.93
C LYS A 51 24.83 -14.24 10.43
N ASP A 52 25.78 -14.59 9.58
CA ASP A 52 25.63 -14.81 8.15
C ASP A 52 25.43 -16.29 7.77
N ALA A 53 25.22 -17.17 8.76
CA ALA A 53 25.05 -18.60 8.55
C ALA A 53 23.88 -18.91 7.62
N SER A 54 24.12 -19.81 6.67
CA SER A 54 23.08 -20.32 5.77
C SER A 54 22.02 -21.13 6.53
N GLN A 55 20.81 -21.21 5.98
CA GLN A 55 19.72 -21.99 6.55
C GLN A 55 20.08 -23.47 6.78
N GLU A 56 20.93 -24.04 5.92
CA GLU A 56 21.44 -25.40 6.13
C GLU A 56 22.42 -25.52 7.31
N GLU A 57 23.20 -24.48 7.61
CA GLU A 57 24.10 -24.43 8.77
C GLU A 57 23.32 -24.30 10.06
N ILE A 58 22.31 -23.43 10.08
CA ILE A 58 21.37 -23.24 11.19
C ILE A 58 20.64 -24.55 11.51
N LYS A 59 20.12 -25.23 10.48
CA LYS A 59 19.46 -26.54 10.62
C LYS A 59 20.41 -27.63 11.11
N ARG A 60 21.65 -27.67 10.61
CA ARG A 60 22.65 -28.63 11.09
C ARG A 60 23.02 -28.39 12.55
N ALA A 61 23.21 -27.13 12.94
CA ALA A 61 23.52 -26.74 14.31
C ALA A 61 22.41 -27.14 15.27
N PHE A 62 21.15 -26.83 14.93
CA PHE A 62 19.97 -27.23 15.71
C PHE A 62 19.90 -28.75 15.90
N HIS A 63 19.97 -29.55 14.83
CA HIS A 63 19.89 -31.01 14.95
C HIS A 63 21.03 -31.57 15.82
N SER A 64 22.22 -30.98 15.78
CA SER A 64 23.36 -31.38 16.61
C SER A 64 23.15 -31.09 18.09
N LEU A 65 22.51 -29.96 18.41
CA LEU A 65 22.26 -29.47 19.76
C LEU A 65 21.05 -30.17 20.36
N ALA A 66 19.97 -30.31 19.59
CA ALA A 66 18.77 -31.04 19.97
C ALA A 66 19.08 -32.49 20.37
N LYS A 67 19.98 -33.16 19.63
CA LYS A 67 20.43 -34.52 19.97
C LYS A 67 21.22 -34.57 21.29
N ARG A 68 22.01 -33.55 21.58
CA ARG A 68 22.83 -33.48 22.80
C ARG A 68 21.99 -33.18 24.04
N TYR A 69 21.00 -32.32 23.91
CA TYR A 69 20.17 -31.84 25.02
C TYR A 69 18.77 -32.47 25.07
N HIS A 70 18.52 -33.52 24.28
CA HIS A 70 17.20 -34.15 24.22
C HIS A 70 16.73 -34.64 25.61
N PRO A 71 15.47 -34.41 26.00
CA PRO A 71 14.94 -34.83 27.30
C PRO A 71 15.03 -36.34 27.55
N ASP A 72 14.92 -37.16 26.50
CA ASP A 72 15.05 -38.62 26.64
C ASP A 72 16.47 -39.09 26.89
N THR A 73 17.47 -38.38 26.37
CA THR A 73 18.89 -38.68 26.60
C THR A 73 19.38 -38.08 27.91
N ASN A 74 18.69 -37.05 28.43
CA ASN A 74 19.04 -36.31 29.63
C ASN A 74 17.90 -36.30 30.67
N ARG A 75 17.30 -37.48 30.94
CA ARG A 75 16.15 -37.60 31.87
C ARG A 75 16.53 -37.09 33.26
N GLY A 76 15.68 -36.23 33.82
CA GLY A 76 15.87 -35.63 35.16
C GLY A 76 16.79 -34.42 35.21
N ASN A 77 17.49 -34.06 34.13
CA ASN A 77 18.34 -32.86 34.09
C ASN A 77 17.53 -31.62 33.68
N THR A 78 17.14 -30.82 34.67
CA THR A 78 16.37 -29.58 34.46
C THR A 78 17.15 -28.51 33.69
N ALA A 79 18.48 -28.49 33.78
CA ALA A 79 19.31 -27.57 33.00
C ALA A 79 19.32 -27.94 31.51
N ALA A 80 19.51 -29.23 31.18
CA ALA A 80 19.45 -29.71 29.80
C ALA A 80 18.08 -29.44 29.15
N LYS A 81 16.98 -29.57 29.92
CA LYS A 81 15.64 -29.22 29.47
C LYS A 81 15.50 -27.72 29.12
N ARG A 82 16.07 -26.82 29.94
CA ARG A 82 16.08 -25.38 29.67
C ARG A 82 16.92 -25.05 28.43
N THR A 83 18.12 -25.61 28.32
CA THR A 83 18.98 -25.41 27.16
C THR A 83 18.34 -25.94 25.87
N PHE A 84 17.68 -27.10 25.92
CA PHE A 84 16.93 -27.63 24.79
C PHE A 84 15.79 -26.70 24.35
N GLN A 85 15.08 -26.09 25.30
CA GLN A 85 14.07 -25.09 25.01
C GLN A 85 14.67 -23.87 24.30
N GLU A 86 15.78 -23.32 24.82
CA GLU A 86 16.46 -22.17 24.21
C GLU A 86 16.99 -22.46 22.80
N ILE A 87 17.52 -23.67 22.57
CA ILE A 87 17.97 -24.13 21.25
C ILE A 87 16.79 -24.22 20.27
N ARG A 88 15.63 -24.69 20.73
CA ARG A 88 14.41 -24.76 19.92
C ARG A 88 13.91 -23.36 19.57
N ASP A 89 13.81 -22.48 20.56
CA ASP A 89 13.37 -21.09 20.36
C ASP A 89 14.32 -20.35 19.40
N ALA A 90 15.63 -20.58 19.51
CA ALA A 90 16.63 -20.00 18.61
C ALA A 90 16.56 -20.55 17.19
N TYR A 91 16.27 -21.85 17.02
CA TYR A 91 16.09 -22.45 15.70
C TYR A 91 14.80 -21.99 15.04
N GLU A 92 13.69 -21.94 15.78
CA GLU A 92 12.41 -21.41 15.28
C GLU A 92 12.60 -19.95 14.82
N ALA A 93 13.18 -19.09 15.66
CA ALA A 93 13.43 -17.69 15.31
C ALA A 93 14.28 -17.49 14.03
N ASN A 94 15.21 -18.40 13.72
CA ASN A 94 16.12 -18.28 12.57
C ASN A 94 15.72 -19.13 11.35
N ALA A 95 14.96 -20.22 11.54
CA ALA A 95 14.48 -21.10 10.47
C ALA A 95 13.31 -20.47 9.68
N HIS A 96 12.72 -19.39 10.21
CA HIS A 96 11.62 -18.65 9.60
C HIS A 96 12.05 -17.53 8.65
N ALA A 97 13.35 -17.37 8.33
CA ALA A 97 13.80 -16.42 7.31
C ALA A 97 13.49 -16.84 5.85
N ASN A 98 12.48 -17.69 5.64
CA ASN A 98 11.70 -17.68 4.41
C ASN A 98 10.42 -16.93 4.78
N ASP A 99 10.44 -15.62 4.64
CA ASP A 99 9.28 -14.78 4.89
C ASP A 99 8.14 -15.30 4.01
N ILE A 100 7.16 -15.97 4.63
CA ILE A 100 5.94 -16.35 3.93
C ILE A 100 5.17 -15.05 3.79
N GLU A 101 5.25 -14.42 2.62
CA GLU A 101 4.38 -13.29 2.30
C GLU A 101 2.96 -13.81 2.11
N VAL A 102 2.04 -13.35 2.95
CA VAL A 102 0.62 -13.66 2.81
C VAL A 102 -0.10 -12.42 2.34
N GLU A 103 -0.71 -12.52 1.16
CA GLU A 103 -1.54 -11.46 0.60
C GLU A 103 -2.89 -11.42 1.31
N VAL A 104 -3.20 -10.26 1.89
CA VAL A 104 -4.44 -10.03 2.62
C VAL A 104 -5.24 -8.95 1.91
N ASN A 105 -6.26 -9.39 1.18
CA ASN A 105 -7.18 -8.51 0.48
C ASN A 105 -8.23 -7.95 1.47
N LEU A 106 -8.24 -6.66 1.75
CA LEU A 106 -9.24 -6.02 2.63
C LEU A 106 -10.17 -5.12 1.82
N SER A 107 -11.45 -5.06 2.19
CA SER A 107 -12.32 -3.99 1.69
C SER A 107 -11.88 -2.66 2.31
N PHE A 108 -12.16 -1.55 1.62
CA PHE A 108 -11.88 -0.22 2.17
C PHE A 108 -12.54 -0.01 3.54
N ARG A 109 -13.79 -0.45 3.70
CA ARG A 109 -14.51 -0.33 4.98
C ARG A 109 -13.86 -1.13 6.09
N ASP A 110 -13.42 -2.35 5.79
CA ASP A 110 -12.73 -3.21 6.77
C ASP A 110 -11.38 -2.62 7.17
N ALA A 111 -10.64 -2.06 6.22
CA ALA A 111 -9.38 -1.38 6.49
C ALA A 111 -9.57 -0.12 7.36
N VAL A 112 -10.69 0.57 7.21
CA VAL A 112 -11.00 1.81 7.95
C VAL A 112 -11.52 1.52 9.36
N LYS A 113 -12.47 0.59 9.53
CA LYS A 113 -13.10 0.30 10.83
C LYS A 113 -12.32 -0.74 11.64
N GLY A 114 -11.42 -1.44 10.99
CA GLY A 114 -10.81 -2.63 11.52
C GLY A 114 -11.71 -3.86 11.36
N CYS A 115 -11.08 -5.02 11.17
CA CYS A 115 -11.76 -6.30 11.05
C CYS A 115 -10.87 -7.44 11.57
N MET A 116 -11.51 -8.56 11.90
CA MET A 116 -10.80 -9.82 12.11
C MET A 116 -10.93 -10.65 10.84
N LYS A 117 -9.81 -10.97 10.21
CA LYS A 117 -9.77 -11.79 9.00
C LYS A 117 -8.97 -13.05 9.22
N GLN A 118 -9.59 -14.20 8.98
CA GLN A 118 -8.89 -15.47 8.94
C GLN A 118 -8.17 -15.59 7.59
N VAL A 119 -6.88 -15.89 7.66
CA VAL A 119 -6.03 -16.16 6.49
C VAL A 119 -5.55 -17.60 6.54
N SER A 120 -5.45 -18.22 5.38
CA SER A 120 -4.82 -19.52 5.22
C SER A 120 -3.64 -19.40 4.26
N PHE A 121 -2.56 -20.09 4.56
CA PHE A 121 -1.37 -20.09 3.73
C PHE A 121 -0.73 -21.48 3.73
N SER A 122 -0.07 -21.80 2.63
CA SER A 122 0.68 -23.05 2.49
C SER A 122 2.01 -22.91 3.22
N ALA A 123 2.32 -23.85 4.10
CA ALA A 123 3.57 -23.90 4.83
C ALA A 123 4.08 -25.34 4.94
N LYS A 124 5.39 -25.48 5.16
CA LYS A 124 5.99 -26.78 5.46
C LYS A 124 5.67 -27.14 6.91
N ASN A 125 4.85 -28.18 7.08
CA ASN A 125 4.53 -28.75 8.37
C ASN A 125 5.42 -29.95 8.65
N LEU A 126 5.64 -30.26 9.92
CA LEU A 126 6.27 -31.52 10.31
C LEU A 126 5.39 -32.67 9.82
N CYS A 127 6.03 -33.71 9.29
CA CYS A 127 5.31 -34.88 8.85
C CYS A 127 4.85 -35.69 10.07
N ASP A 128 3.54 -35.75 10.29
CA ASP A 128 2.92 -36.48 11.41
C ASP A 128 3.28 -37.96 11.44
N SER A 129 3.44 -38.60 10.28
CA SER A 129 3.80 -40.03 10.22
C SER A 129 5.20 -40.36 10.75
N CYS A 130 6.09 -39.36 10.85
CA CYS A 130 7.46 -39.56 11.30
C CYS A 130 7.94 -38.54 12.34
N ASP A 131 7.05 -37.68 12.84
CA ASP A 131 7.34 -36.56 13.74
C ASP A 131 8.55 -35.73 13.29
N GLY A 132 8.66 -35.44 12.00
CA GLY A 132 9.79 -34.66 11.49
C GLY A 132 11.09 -35.43 11.23
N ARG A 133 11.18 -36.71 11.60
CA ARG A 133 12.44 -37.48 11.48
C ARG A 133 12.82 -37.82 10.03
N GLY A 134 11.84 -37.91 9.14
CA GLY A 134 12.04 -38.40 7.76
C GLY A 134 12.11 -39.92 7.66
N TYR A 135 11.97 -40.66 8.75
CA TYR A 135 11.95 -42.11 8.81
C TYR A 135 11.08 -42.59 9.98
N LEU A 136 10.55 -43.81 9.90
CA LEU A 136 9.70 -44.37 10.94
C LEU A 136 10.49 -44.62 12.23
N ALA A 137 9.84 -44.53 13.39
CA ALA A 137 10.52 -44.68 14.68
C ALA A 137 11.21 -46.06 14.85
N ASN A 138 10.71 -47.08 14.17
CA ASN A 138 11.23 -48.44 14.17
C ASN A 138 12.26 -48.71 13.04
N ALA A 139 12.69 -47.69 12.31
CA ALA A 139 13.62 -47.88 11.19
C ALA A 139 14.95 -48.46 11.67
N LYS A 140 15.45 -49.47 10.95
CA LYS A 140 16.68 -50.17 11.33
C LYS A 140 17.89 -49.29 11.04
N MET A 141 18.72 -49.09 12.06
CA MET A 141 19.98 -48.36 11.94
C MET A 141 21.13 -49.30 11.59
N TYR A 142 21.85 -48.99 10.53
CA TYR A 142 23.03 -49.74 10.10
C TYR A 142 24.30 -48.95 10.39
N VAL A 143 25.39 -49.63 10.74
CA VAL A 143 26.70 -48.98 10.87
C VAL A 143 27.07 -48.38 9.52
N CYS A 144 27.46 -47.10 9.52
CA CYS A 144 27.82 -46.40 8.29
C CYS A 144 29.04 -47.08 7.65
N PRO A 145 28.95 -47.58 6.41
CA PRO A 145 30.06 -48.29 5.78
C PRO A 145 31.27 -47.38 5.52
N SER A 146 31.03 -46.09 5.23
CA SER A 146 32.08 -45.12 4.86
C SER A 146 32.98 -44.72 6.03
N CYS A 147 32.45 -44.64 7.25
CA CYS A 147 33.22 -44.27 8.44
C CYS A 147 33.28 -45.38 9.50
N ARG A 148 32.67 -46.55 9.23
CA ARG A 148 32.59 -47.70 10.12
C ARG A 148 32.12 -47.35 11.54
N GLY A 149 31.17 -46.43 11.66
CA GLY A 149 30.66 -45.99 12.96
C GLY A 149 31.35 -44.77 13.56
N ALA A 150 32.50 -44.36 13.04
CA ALA A 150 33.29 -43.26 13.63
C ALA A 150 32.67 -41.86 13.42
N GLY A 151 31.75 -41.71 12.46
CA GLY A 151 31.14 -40.42 12.11
C GLY A 151 32.09 -39.43 11.42
N ARG A 152 33.39 -39.74 11.34
CA ARG A 152 34.42 -38.95 10.68
C ARG A 152 35.26 -39.84 9.78
N VAL A 153 35.84 -39.24 8.74
CA VAL A 153 36.79 -39.90 7.85
C VAL A 153 38.10 -39.13 7.97
N SER A 154 39.18 -39.83 8.28
CA SER A 154 40.52 -39.24 8.43
C SER A 154 41.41 -39.72 7.29
N ILE A 155 41.95 -38.76 6.55
CA ILE A 155 42.97 -38.96 5.51
C ILE A 155 44.11 -38.03 5.91
N ASN A 156 45.13 -38.57 6.59
CA ASN A 156 46.22 -37.80 7.20
C ASN A 156 46.81 -36.76 6.21
N PRO A 157 46.89 -35.46 6.56
CA PRO A 157 46.63 -34.82 7.85
C PRO A 157 45.20 -34.32 8.11
N PHE A 158 44.26 -34.57 7.19
CA PHE A 158 42.91 -33.99 7.22
C PHE A 158 41.86 -34.94 7.81
N THR A 159 41.03 -34.45 8.73
CA THR A 159 39.85 -35.17 9.23
C THR A 159 38.60 -34.38 8.91
N SER A 160 37.63 -35.02 8.25
CA SER A 160 36.35 -34.40 7.92
C SER A 160 35.19 -35.21 8.49
N ILE A 161 34.03 -34.57 8.64
CA ILE A 161 32.80 -35.27 9.01
C ILE A 161 32.41 -36.20 7.88
N CYS A 162 32.07 -37.44 8.21
CA CYS A 162 31.65 -38.41 7.21
C CYS A 162 30.38 -37.90 6.51
N THR A 163 30.46 -37.64 5.21
CA THR A 163 29.36 -37.09 4.41
C THR A 163 28.20 -38.09 4.26
N SER A 164 28.49 -39.39 4.21
CA SER A 164 27.47 -40.45 4.04
C SER A 164 26.54 -40.60 5.25
N CYS A 165 27.04 -40.39 6.47
CA CYS A 165 26.21 -40.43 7.67
C CYS A 165 26.07 -39.07 8.34
N ARG A 166 26.64 -38.01 7.77
CA ARG A 166 26.67 -36.65 8.32
C ARG A 166 27.09 -36.58 9.79
N GLY A 167 28.08 -37.41 10.19
CA GLY A 167 28.57 -37.45 11.57
C GLY A 167 27.86 -38.44 12.51
N PHE A 168 26.77 -39.09 12.06
CA PHE A 168 25.98 -39.95 12.95
C PHE A 168 26.60 -41.33 13.20
N GLY A 169 27.56 -41.77 12.39
CA GLY A 169 28.17 -43.11 12.46
C GLY A 169 27.22 -44.24 12.04
N LYS A 170 25.92 -43.97 11.94
CA LYS A 170 24.88 -44.88 11.50
C LYS A 170 24.09 -44.27 10.34
N VAL A 171 23.56 -45.12 9.48
CA VAL A 171 22.70 -44.76 8.35
C VAL A 171 21.39 -45.52 8.45
N ILE A 172 20.30 -44.88 8.05
CA ILE A 172 18.97 -45.46 7.99
C ILE A 172 18.64 -45.64 6.53
N LYS A 173 18.33 -46.87 6.11
CA LYS A 173 17.96 -47.17 4.71
C LYS A 173 16.48 -46.91 4.44
N ASP A 174 15.65 -47.14 5.45
CA ASP A 174 14.21 -46.95 5.36
C ASP A 174 13.87 -45.47 5.54
N TYR A 175 13.01 -44.94 4.68
CA TYR A 175 12.55 -43.56 4.76
C TYR A 175 11.02 -43.53 4.94
N CYS A 176 10.51 -42.44 5.50
CA CYS A 176 9.09 -42.24 5.65
C CYS A 176 8.46 -42.05 4.26
N LEU A 177 7.49 -42.90 3.92
CA LEU A 177 6.82 -42.85 2.61
C LEU A 177 5.97 -41.59 2.44
N THR A 178 5.38 -41.07 3.53
CA THR A 178 4.53 -39.87 3.53
C THR A 178 5.30 -38.62 3.11
N CYS A 179 6.47 -38.36 3.71
CA CYS A 179 7.30 -37.19 3.40
C CYS A 179 8.48 -37.51 2.48
N LYS A 180 8.60 -38.75 2.02
CA LYS A 180 9.69 -39.26 1.17
C LYS A 180 11.09 -38.95 1.73
N GLY A 181 11.25 -39.07 3.05
CA GLY A 181 12.54 -38.82 3.71
C GLY A 181 12.79 -37.38 4.15
N SER A 182 11.97 -36.42 3.76
CA SER A 182 12.22 -35.00 4.04
C SER A 182 11.90 -34.59 5.49
N GLY A 183 11.03 -35.35 6.17
CA GLY A 183 10.49 -35.02 7.49
C GLY A 183 9.42 -33.93 7.48
N VAL A 184 9.13 -33.33 6.33
CA VAL A 184 8.16 -32.24 6.18
C VAL A 184 7.20 -32.52 5.05
N VAL A 185 5.97 -32.02 5.18
CA VAL A 185 4.95 -32.07 4.13
C VAL A 185 4.34 -30.69 3.98
N ASP A 186 3.96 -30.33 2.75
CA ASP A 186 3.22 -29.10 2.52
C ASP A 186 1.83 -29.25 3.15
N GLY A 187 1.41 -28.23 3.90
CA GLY A 187 0.10 -28.22 4.52
C GLY A 187 -0.40 -26.80 4.76
N MET A 188 -1.72 -26.68 4.85
CA MET A 188 -2.35 -25.40 5.14
C MET A 188 -2.20 -25.07 6.62
N LYS A 189 -1.72 -23.86 6.92
CA LYS A 189 -1.83 -23.23 8.22
C LYS A 189 -2.88 -22.14 8.18
N TYR A 190 -3.50 -21.89 9.32
CA TYR A 190 -4.48 -20.82 9.49
C TYR A 190 -3.93 -19.81 10.48
N GLY A 191 -4.09 -18.53 10.17
CA GLY A 191 -3.81 -17.40 11.05
C GLY A 191 -5.03 -16.51 11.15
N LEU A 192 -5.17 -15.80 12.27
CA LEU A 192 -6.13 -14.71 12.42
C LEU A 192 -5.36 -13.40 12.38
N ILE A 193 -5.78 -12.49 11.51
CA ILE A 193 -5.23 -11.13 11.44
C ILE A 193 -6.31 -10.19 11.96
N LEU A 194 -6.02 -9.49 13.06
CA LEU A 194 -6.84 -8.37 13.48
C LEU A 194 -6.26 -7.09 12.86
N ALA A 195 -6.95 -6.57 11.86
CA ALA A 195 -6.74 -5.20 11.41
C ALA A 195 -7.45 -4.30 12.42
N ILE A 196 -6.71 -3.63 13.31
CA ILE A 196 -7.29 -2.59 14.16
C ILE A 196 -7.15 -1.24 13.44
N GLN A 197 -8.23 -0.45 13.50
CA GLN A 197 -8.35 0.91 13.00
C GLN A 197 -7.03 1.71 13.11
N PHE A 198 -6.40 1.98 11.95
CA PHE A 198 -5.22 2.84 11.75
C PHE A 198 -3.98 2.59 12.63
N MET A 199 -3.91 1.46 13.31
CA MET A 199 -2.74 0.98 14.02
C MET A 199 -2.73 -0.54 13.91
N TYR A 200 -1.74 -1.10 13.22
CA TYR A 200 -1.39 -2.51 13.42
C TYR A 200 -0.80 -2.63 14.82
N GLN A 201 -1.64 -2.83 15.83
CA GLN A 201 -1.18 -3.59 16.98
C GLN A 201 -1.22 -5.05 16.54
N ARG A 202 -0.03 -5.64 16.55
CA ARG A 202 0.25 -7.07 16.37
C ARG A 202 -0.62 -7.84 17.36
N LEU A 203 -1.85 -8.16 16.99
CA LEU A 203 -2.64 -9.15 17.73
C LEU A 203 -2.21 -10.50 17.22
N ASP A 204 -1.43 -11.18 18.07
CA ASP A 204 -1.33 -12.62 18.21
C ASP A 204 -1.63 -13.42 16.93
N ILE A 205 -0.95 -13.09 15.83
CA ILE A 205 -0.75 -14.08 14.79
C ILE A 205 0.18 -15.07 15.46
N VAL A 206 -0.33 -16.26 15.79
CA VAL A 206 0.45 -17.39 16.36
C VAL A 206 1.49 -17.92 15.34
N VAL A 207 1.85 -17.13 14.34
CA VAL A 207 2.78 -17.45 13.28
C VAL A 207 3.49 -16.15 12.86
N ASP A 208 4.83 -16.16 12.89
CA ASP A 208 5.65 -15.10 12.33
C ASP A 208 5.50 -15.09 10.80
N VAL A 209 4.51 -14.33 10.32
CA VAL A 209 4.20 -14.11 8.90
C VAL A 209 4.12 -12.60 8.73
N GLU A 210 4.83 -12.04 7.75
CA GLU A 210 4.70 -10.63 7.40
C GLU A 210 3.53 -10.47 6.41
N PRO A 211 2.39 -9.88 6.83
CA PRO A 211 1.24 -9.75 5.96
C PRO A 211 1.47 -8.61 4.96
N TYR A 212 1.31 -8.91 3.68
CA TYR A 212 1.23 -7.89 2.64
C TYR A 212 -0.25 -7.55 2.41
N LEU A 213 -0.61 -6.28 2.60
CA LEU A 213 -2.01 -5.84 2.62
C LEU A 213 -2.36 -5.07 1.37
N GLU A 214 -3.40 -5.55 0.69
CA GLU A 214 -4.01 -4.85 -0.43
C GLU A 214 -5.42 -4.41 -0.03
N VAL A 215 -5.65 -3.10 -0.09
CA VAL A 215 -6.97 -2.53 0.16
C VAL A 215 -7.66 -2.34 -1.18
N ALA A 216 -8.78 -3.04 -1.36
CA ALA A 216 -9.61 -2.92 -2.53
C ALA A 216 -10.19 -1.50 -2.65
N SER A 217 -10.27 -1.00 -3.88
CA SER A 217 -10.92 0.28 -4.19
C SER A 217 -12.40 0.23 -3.82
N ASP A 218 -12.92 1.34 -3.26
CA ASP A 218 -14.34 1.48 -2.94
C ASP A 218 -15.07 2.31 -4.03
N PRO A 219 -16.31 1.94 -4.40
CA PRO A 219 -17.06 2.67 -5.42
C PRO A 219 -17.55 4.05 -4.97
N VAL A 220 -17.62 4.32 -3.67
CA VAL A 220 -18.14 5.56 -3.08
C VAL A 220 -17.00 6.43 -2.57
N PHE A 221 -16.01 5.82 -1.91
CA PHE A 221 -14.94 6.53 -1.21
C PHE A 221 -13.60 6.40 -1.93
N VAL A 222 -12.97 7.53 -2.22
CA VAL A 222 -11.59 7.58 -2.71
C VAL A 222 -10.72 8.19 -1.64
N ARG A 223 -9.69 7.48 -1.21
CA ARG A 223 -8.77 7.94 -0.16
C ARG A 223 -7.59 8.71 -0.76
N ASP A 224 -7.29 9.87 -0.20
CA ASP A 224 -6.03 10.59 -0.42
C ASP A 224 -5.40 10.93 0.94
N GLY A 225 -4.38 10.17 1.33
CA GLY A 225 -3.74 10.32 2.64
C GLY A 225 -4.69 10.06 3.81
N ALA A 226 -5.02 11.11 4.58
CA ALA A 226 -6.00 11.09 5.66
C ALA A 226 -7.39 11.59 5.21
N ASP A 227 -7.48 12.19 4.03
CA ASP A 227 -8.70 12.78 3.51
C ASP A 227 -9.45 11.77 2.63
N ILE A 228 -10.76 11.96 2.52
CA ILE A 228 -11.64 11.09 1.76
C ILE A 228 -12.46 11.91 0.77
N HIS A 229 -12.49 11.49 -0.47
CA HIS A 229 -13.24 12.11 -1.55
C HIS A 229 -14.47 11.28 -1.89
N VAL A 230 -15.61 11.95 -2.04
CA VAL A 230 -16.88 11.34 -2.44
C VAL A 230 -17.52 12.19 -3.53
N ASP A 231 -17.93 11.54 -4.61
CA ASP A 231 -18.73 12.17 -5.66
C ASP A 231 -20.22 12.05 -5.32
N LYS A 232 -20.88 13.19 -5.02
CA LYS A 232 -22.31 13.23 -4.81
C LYS A 232 -23.03 13.77 -6.04
N LYS A 233 -23.93 12.95 -6.60
CA LYS A 233 -24.81 13.36 -7.70
C LYS A 233 -25.97 14.19 -7.15
N ILE A 234 -26.20 15.37 -7.75
CA ILE A 234 -27.31 16.29 -7.44
C ILE A 234 -28.05 16.66 -8.72
N SER A 235 -29.34 17.00 -8.64
CA SER A 235 -30.09 17.46 -9.82
C SER A 235 -29.67 18.87 -10.23
N PHE A 236 -29.90 19.24 -11.50
CA PHE A 236 -29.67 20.60 -11.97
C PHE A 236 -30.47 21.64 -11.14
N THR A 237 -31.71 21.31 -10.76
CA THR A 237 -32.55 22.16 -9.92
C THR A 237 -31.96 22.38 -8.53
N GLN A 238 -31.42 21.33 -7.88
CA GLN A 238 -30.76 21.44 -6.58
C GLN A 238 -29.47 22.25 -6.67
N ALA A 239 -28.72 22.13 -7.76
CA ALA A 239 -27.52 22.94 -7.96
C ALA A 239 -27.85 24.44 -8.08
N MET A 240 -28.93 24.79 -8.80
CA MET A 240 -29.35 26.19 -9.00
C MET A 240 -30.04 26.77 -7.76
N LEU A 241 -31.06 26.07 -7.24
CA LEU A 241 -31.92 26.57 -6.16
C LEU A 241 -31.33 26.34 -4.76
N GLY A 242 -30.27 25.52 -4.66
CA GLY A 242 -29.74 25.02 -3.40
C GLY A 242 -30.67 23.97 -2.78
N GLY A 243 -30.40 23.65 -1.52
CA GLY A 243 -31.20 22.69 -0.76
C GLY A 243 -30.37 21.92 0.25
N LYS A 244 -30.75 20.68 0.50
CA LYS A 244 -30.02 19.76 1.37
C LYS A 244 -29.90 18.40 0.69
N VAL A 245 -28.82 17.70 0.96
CA VAL A 245 -28.57 16.35 0.43
C VAL A 245 -27.83 15.50 1.44
N GLU A 246 -28.20 14.23 1.51
CA GLU A 246 -27.51 13.25 2.33
C GLU A 246 -26.26 12.74 1.62
N VAL A 247 -25.13 12.82 2.31
CA VAL A 247 -23.82 12.36 1.82
C VAL A 247 -23.38 11.15 2.65
N PRO A 248 -22.94 10.05 2.02
CA PRO A 248 -22.38 8.92 2.74
C PRO A 248 -21.05 9.31 3.38
N THR A 249 -20.87 8.94 4.64
CA THR A 249 -19.64 9.09 5.43
C THR A 249 -19.20 7.71 5.93
N LEU A 250 -18.03 7.60 6.54
CA LEU A 250 -17.56 6.32 7.08
C LEU A 250 -18.43 5.79 8.23
N ASP A 251 -19.02 6.70 9.01
CA ASP A 251 -19.80 6.38 10.21
C ASP A 251 -21.31 6.31 9.95
N GLY A 252 -21.76 6.61 8.73
CA GLY A 252 -23.19 6.66 8.40
C GLY A 252 -23.47 7.68 7.31
N THR A 253 -24.53 8.47 7.46
CA THR A 253 -24.87 9.56 6.53
C THR A 253 -24.80 10.91 7.24
N ALA A 254 -24.48 11.96 6.48
CA ALA A 254 -24.48 13.34 6.96
C ALA A 254 -25.34 14.21 6.03
N GLU A 255 -26.17 15.07 6.60
CA GLU A 255 -26.94 16.06 5.85
C GLU A 255 -26.06 17.26 5.52
N VAL A 256 -25.90 17.56 4.22
CA VAL A 256 -25.08 18.66 3.71
C VAL A 256 -25.96 19.68 3.01
N LYS A 257 -25.80 20.96 3.37
CA LYS A 257 -26.49 22.07 2.72
C LYS A 257 -25.83 22.39 1.37
N ILE A 258 -26.63 22.41 0.30
CA ILE A 258 -26.21 22.82 -1.03
C ILE A 258 -26.43 24.34 -1.16
N PRO A 259 -25.37 25.14 -1.40
CA PRO A 259 -25.48 26.56 -1.73
C PRO A 259 -26.32 26.79 -2.99
N LYS A 260 -26.81 28.01 -3.19
CA LYS A 260 -27.47 28.40 -4.45
C LYS A 260 -26.40 28.65 -5.51
N GLY A 261 -26.63 28.20 -6.75
CA GLY A 261 -25.72 28.42 -7.87
C GLY A 261 -24.44 27.57 -7.85
N VAL A 262 -24.52 26.34 -7.33
CA VAL A 262 -23.37 25.41 -7.27
C VAL A 262 -22.91 25.02 -8.67
N GLN A 263 -21.60 25.09 -8.89
CA GLN A 263 -20.97 24.73 -10.17
C GLN A 263 -20.60 23.24 -10.23
N PRO A 264 -20.62 22.61 -11.43
CA PRO A 264 -20.12 21.25 -11.59
C PRO A 264 -18.70 21.08 -11.06
N GLY A 265 -18.49 20.07 -10.22
CA GLY A 265 -17.18 19.80 -9.64
C GLY A 265 -16.81 20.68 -8.44
N GLN A 266 -17.66 21.61 -8.03
CA GLN A 266 -17.48 22.34 -6.78
C GLN A 266 -17.41 21.36 -5.60
N VAL A 267 -16.47 21.62 -4.69
CA VAL A 267 -16.20 20.78 -3.53
C VAL A 267 -16.64 21.48 -2.25
N ILE A 268 -17.33 20.75 -1.37
CA ILE A 268 -17.58 21.14 0.02
C ILE A 268 -16.78 20.22 0.94
N VAL A 269 -16.18 20.80 1.98
CA VAL A 269 -15.36 20.08 2.96
C VAL A 269 -16.16 19.84 4.23
N LEU A 270 -16.29 18.58 4.63
CA LEU A 270 -16.82 18.16 5.92
C LEU A 270 -15.64 17.89 6.85
N ARG A 271 -15.42 18.82 7.79
CA ARG A 271 -14.25 18.76 8.67
C ARG A 271 -14.32 17.60 9.64
N GLY A 272 -13.20 16.90 9.83
CA GLY A 272 -13.07 15.79 10.77
C GLY A 272 -13.88 14.55 10.40
N LYS A 273 -14.30 14.42 9.13
CA LYS A 273 -15.03 13.26 8.59
C LYS A 273 -14.16 12.33 7.74
N GLY A 274 -12.86 12.58 7.69
CA GLY A 274 -11.86 11.70 7.08
C GLY A 274 -11.30 10.67 8.05
N LEU A 275 -10.07 10.22 7.78
CA LEU A 275 -9.37 9.18 8.52
C LEU A 275 -8.44 9.77 9.57
N PRO A 276 -8.21 9.08 10.69
CA PRO A 276 -7.19 9.50 11.64
C PRO A 276 -5.79 9.37 11.03
N ASN A 277 -4.97 10.39 11.23
CA ASN A 277 -3.56 10.39 10.86
C ASN A 277 -2.69 9.82 12.00
N GLN A 278 -1.38 9.68 11.76
CA GLN A 278 -0.43 9.18 12.77
C GLN A 278 -0.31 10.06 14.02
N ALA A 279 -0.66 11.35 13.91
CA ALA A 279 -0.67 12.29 15.02
C ALA A 279 -2.02 12.32 15.77
N GLY A 280 -2.99 11.49 15.38
CA GLY A 280 -4.31 11.39 16.01
C GLY A 280 -5.34 12.41 15.54
N TYR A 281 -5.01 13.28 14.57
CA TYR A 281 -5.99 14.19 13.97
C TYR A 281 -6.79 13.48 12.88
N LEU A 282 -8.10 13.73 12.85
CA LEU A 282 -8.96 13.30 11.76
C LEU A 282 -8.74 14.19 10.53
N GLY A 283 -8.56 13.57 9.38
CA GLY A 283 -8.65 14.25 8.09
C GLY A 283 -10.09 14.69 7.78
N ASP A 284 -10.26 15.23 6.59
CA ASP A 284 -11.52 15.81 6.13
C ASP A 284 -12.18 14.95 5.03
N GLN A 285 -13.49 15.11 4.88
CA GLN A 285 -14.21 14.52 3.75
C GLN A 285 -14.56 15.60 2.71
N HIS A 286 -14.04 15.43 1.50
CA HIS A 286 -14.27 16.29 0.35
C HIS A 286 -15.43 15.75 -0.49
N VAL A 287 -16.54 16.48 -0.50
CA VAL A 287 -17.73 16.15 -1.27
C VAL A 287 -17.72 16.93 -2.57
N ARG A 288 -17.48 16.25 -3.69
CA ARG A 288 -17.53 16.85 -5.02
C ARG A 288 -18.94 16.68 -5.60
N PHE A 289 -19.57 17.77 -6.00
CA PHE A 289 -20.89 17.71 -6.63
C PHE A 289 -20.78 17.42 -8.13
N ARG A 290 -21.51 16.40 -8.59
CA ARG A 290 -21.71 16.11 -10.00
C ARG A 290 -23.17 16.39 -10.36
N ILE A 291 -23.38 17.31 -11.29
CA ILE A 291 -24.74 17.65 -11.73
C ILE A 291 -25.23 16.58 -12.70
N HIS A 292 -26.39 16.02 -12.39
CA HIS A 292 -27.07 15.05 -13.26
C HIS A 292 -28.24 15.75 -13.97
N PHE A 293 -28.17 15.78 -15.30
CA PHE A 293 -29.25 16.26 -16.15
C PHE A 293 -30.16 15.09 -16.56
N PRO A 294 -31.49 15.25 -16.50
CA PRO A 294 -32.41 14.21 -16.97
C PRO A 294 -32.25 14.03 -18.49
N SER A 295 -32.18 12.78 -18.96
CA SER A 295 -32.07 12.47 -20.39
C SER A 295 -33.40 12.60 -21.14
N MET A 296 -34.53 12.56 -20.42
CA MET A 296 -35.87 12.73 -20.96
C MET A 296 -36.64 13.73 -20.10
N VAL A 297 -37.40 14.61 -20.74
CA VAL A 297 -38.26 15.61 -20.09
C VAL A 297 -39.67 15.51 -20.65
N ASN A 298 -40.68 15.69 -19.81
CA ASN A 298 -42.08 15.71 -20.23
C ASN A 298 -42.46 17.07 -20.85
N GLU A 299 -43.64 17.15 -21.49
CA GLU A 299 -44.14 18.37 -22.16
C GLU A 299 -44.10 19.60 -21.23
N ARG A 300 -44.56 19.41 -19.98
CA ARG A 300 -44.60 20.48 -18.98
C ARG A 300 -43.20 20.94 -18.57
N GLN A 301 -42.26 20.01 -18.36
CA GLN A 301 -40.87 20.32 -18.03
C GLN A 301 -40.17 21.02 -19.19
N ARG A 302 -40.45 20.61 -20.43
CA ARG A 302 -39.94 21.29 -21.63
C ARG A 302 -40.42 22.73 -21.69
N ALA A 303 -41.72 22.97 -21.55
CA ALA A 303 -42.28 24.32 -21.54
C ALA A 303 -41.62 25.22 -20.47
N LEU A 304 -41.43 24.70 -19.25
CA LEU A 304 -40.74 25.43 -18.18
C LEU A 304 -39.27 25.75 -18.49
N LEU A 305 -38.56 24.84 -19.17
CA LEU A 305 -37.16 25.05 -19.57
C LEU A 305 -37.06 26.05 -20.74
N GLU A 306 -38.02 26.06 -21.66
CA GLU A 306 -38.11 27.03 -22.75
C GLU A 306 -38.39 28.44 -22.20
N GLU A 307 -39.33 28.58 -21.25
CA GLU A 307 -39.57 29.84 -20.54
C GLU A 307 -38.31 30.32 -19.80
N PHE A 308 -37.61 29.42 -19.13
CA PHE A 308 -36.37 29.73 -18.42
C PHE A 308 -35.26 30.21 -19.38
N ALA A 309 -35.13 29.60 -20.56
CA ALA A 309 -34.15 29.98 -21.57
C ALA A 309 -34.40 31.39 -22.13
N VAL A 310 -35.67 31.80 -22.29
CA VAL A 310 -36.02 33.18 -22.72
C VAL A 310 -35.56 34.22 -21.68
N GLU A 311 -35.78 33.93 -20.39
CA GLU A 311 -35.34 34.79 -19.28
C GLU A 311 -33.80 34.91 -19.19
N GLU A 312 -33.06 33.83 -19.45
CA GLU A 312 -31.60 33.87 -19.52
C GLU A 312 -31.10 34.75 -20.67
N ALA A 313 -31.67 34.60 -21.88
CA ALA A 313 -31.29 35.39 -23.05
C ALA A 313 -31.57 36.90 -22.88
N THR A 314 -32.67 37.24 -22.21
CA THR A 314 -33.05 38.64 -21.94
C THR A 314 -32.07 39.32 -20.96
N LYS A 315 -31.50 38.55 -20.03
CA LYS A 315 -30.47 39.04 -19.10
C LYS A 315 -29.12 39.26 -19.77
N GLU A 316 -28.75 38.43 -20.74
CA GLU A 316 -27.50 38.63 -21.48
C GLU A 316 -27.53 39.93 -22.30
N GLN A 317 -28.65 40.24 -22.96
CA GLN A 317 -28.83 41.49 -23.72
C GLN A 317 -28.84 42.74 -22.83
N SER A 318 -29.40 42.66 -21.61
CA SER A 318 -29.34 43.79 -20.65
C SER A 318 -27.98 43.94 -19.97
N SER A 319 -27.17 42.87 -19.88
CA SER A 319 -25.78 42.95 -19.39
C SER A 319 -24.80 43.51 -20.43
N PHE A 320 -25.12 43.39 -21.72
CA PHE A 320 -24.32 43.93 -22.83
C PHE A 320 -24.56 45.43 -23.10
N SER A 321 -25.68 46.00 -22.62
CA SER A 321 -26.00 47.42 -22.81
C SER A 321 -25.27 48.38 -21.86
N ALA A 322 -24.53 47.86 -20.87
CA ALA A 322 -23.73 48.66 -19.93
C ALA A 322 -22.23 48.73 -20.28
N GLY A 323 -21.82 48.37 -21.52
CA GLY A 323 -20.40 48.20 -21.80
C GLY A 323 -19.91 48.34 -23.24
N ASN A 324 -20.63 49.00 -24.16
CA ASN A 324 -20.10 49.28 -25.51
C ASN A 324 -19.17 50.52 -25.57
N TRP A 325 -18.21 50.59 -24.65
CA TRP A 325 -17.05 51.47 -24.79
C TRP A 325 -16.11 51.01 -25.91
N TRP A 326 -16.06 49.70 -26.19
CA TRP A 326 -15.23 49.13 -27.26
C TRP A 326 -15.79 49.39 -28.66
N GLU A 327 -17.12 49.46 -28.82
CA GLU A 327 -17.76 49.76 -30.11
C GLU A 327 -17.49 51.23 -30.53
N LEU A 328 -17.34 52.15 -29.58
CA LEU A 328 -16.95 53.54 -29.81
C LEU A 328 -15.46 53.67 -30.20
N VAL A 329 -14.59 52.80 -29.67
CA VAL A 329 -13.15 52.76 -29.97
C VAL A 329 -12.86 52.07 -31.32
N GLU A 330 -13.64 51.07 -31.71
CA GLU A 330 -13.54 50.43 -33.03
C GLU A 330 -14.09 51.32 -34.15
N ASN A 331 -15.16 52.09 -33.89
CA ASN A 331 -15.69 53.05 -34.87
C ASN A 331 -14.79 54.29 -35.10
N MET A 332 -13.78 54.50 -34.25
CA MET A 332 -12.75 55.55 -34.42
C MET A 332 -11.57 55.12 -35.30
N LYS A 333 -11.51 53.86 -35.75
CA LYS A 333 -10.47 53.36 -36.68
C LYS A 333 -10.94 53.26 -38.15
N GLY A 334 -12.04 53.93 -38.50
CA GLY A 334 -12.55 54.04 -39.87
C GLY A 334 -12.09 55.31 -40.59
N GLN A 335 -10.98 55.23 -41.31
CA GLN A 335 -10.67 55.89 -42.60
C GLN A 335 -11.17 57.33 -42.91
N THR A 336 -11.26 58.24 -41.94
CA THR A 336 -11.44 59.70 -42.19
C THR A 336 -10.55 60.59 -41.33
N PHE A 337 -9.80 60.04 -40.38
CA PHE A 337 -9.02 60.84 -39.42
C PHE A 337 -7.68 61.36 -39.95
N LEU A 338 -7.10 60.74 -40.99
CA LEU A 338 -5.80 61.18 -41.54
C LEU A 338 -5.87 62.36 -42.52
N LEU A 339 -7.06 62.68 -43.04
CA LEU A 339 -7.25 63.88 -43.88
C LEU A 339 -7.66 65.12 -43.06
N GLY A 340 -8.28 64.93 -41.89
CA GLY A 340 -8.70 66.03 -41.00
C GLY A 340 -7.56 66.68 -40.21
N LEU A 341 -6.62 65.87 -39.68
CA LEU A 341 -5.50 66.40 -38.90
C LEU A 341 -4.47 67.14 -39.76
N GLY A 342 -4.26 66.71 -41.01
CA GLY A 342 -3.38 67.40 -41.94
C GLY A 342 -3.87 68.81 -42.29
N PHE A 343 -5.19 68.99 -42.44
CA PHE A 343 -5.79 70.29 -42.76
C PHE A 343 -5.69 71.27 -41.58
N LEU A 344 -5.91 70.80 -40.34
CA LEU A 344 -5.80 71.64 -39.14
C LEU A 344 -4.36 72.08 -38.84
N VAL A 345 -3.37 71.21 -39.07
CA VAL A 345 -1.95 71.58 -38.91
C VAL A 345 -1.52 72.58 -39.99
N LEU A 346 -2.02 72.46 -41.22
CA LEU A 346 -1.70 73.36 -42.32
C LEU A 346 -2.38 74.73 -42.15
N VAL A 347 -3.61 74.77 -41.65
CA VAL A 347 -4.29 76.02 -41.23
C VAL A 347 -3.55 76.68 -40.07
N HIS A 348 -3.09 75.91 -39.08
CA HIS A 348 -2.34 76.48 -37.95
C HIS A 348 -0.96 77.02 -38.37
N LEU A 349 -0.27 76.37 -39.31
CA LEU A 349 1.02 76.84 -39.85
C LEU A 349 0.88 78.06 -40.77
N LEU A 350 -0.25 78.18 -41.49
CA LEU A 350 -0.55 79.38 -42.28
C LEU A 350 -0.94 80.56 -41.39
N LEU A 351 -1.68 80.34 -40.30
CA LEU A 351 -2.06 81.38 -39.34
C LEU A 351 -0.88 81.86 -38.47
N THR A 352 0.13 81.03 -38.21
CA THR A 352 1.33 81.45 -37.46
C THR A 352 2.36 82.18 -38.33
N LYS A 353 2.29 82.07 -39.66
CA LYS A 353 3.15 82.83 -40.58
C LYS A 353 2.66 84.25 -40.91
N THR A 354 1.41 84.59 -40.58
CA THR A 354 0.85 85.93 -40.83
C THR A 354 0.94 86.87 -39.62
N VAL A 355 1.52 86.43 -38.50
CA VAL A 355 1.61 87.17 -37.23
C VAL A 355 3.06 87.50 -36.83
N ASN A 356 4.02 87.45 -37.76
CA ASN A 356 5.37 88.03 -37.56
C ASN A 356 5.83 88.82 -38.77
#